data_AF-A0AAF0DYN0-F1
#
_entry.id   AF-A0AAF0DYN0-F1
#
_cell.length_a   1.000
_cell.length_b   1.000
_cell.length_c   1.000
_cell.angle_alpha   90.00
_cell.angle_beta   90.00
_cell.angle_gamma   90.00
#
_symmetry.space_group_name_H-M   'P 1'
#
loop_
_entity.id
_entity.type
_entity.pdbx_description
1 polymer ?
#
loop_
_entity_poly.entity_id
_entity_poly.type
_entity_poly.pdbx_seq_one_letter_code
_entity_poly.pdbx_strand_id
1 'polypeptide(L)'
;MMSIPFVFDFFYTGMNWKKMTPHRETIADPVSEFFIAYLVSDLLTGLFSYRKFVNLSSGWIHHSLYAGFCIYWIIMHWSYAFVFCAIMEIPTWIMGIGIFNPRLRSYWAFTLTFLITRIAIHLFVFGIITFPMHVFWAYKSVRGLYRRILKQKAEAKQRELEHQAIIDEATRLLDSADELEERDALRWRKAYMEELEFCKEQGLDISNIRRSTLVRRALGRLLLQGDKRGHNLPPVNEDDEDDLEDWMSVTSMSSVPEHRQVPKEGRKVSLGKGIQIRMPRELNPILNGQNYIVSEFPVDQAASGTRRQRLLGQMRRRFEIARRDMVVF
;
A
#
# COMPACT_ATOMS: atom_id res chain seq x y z
N MET A 1 -48.97 20.92 7.86
CA MET A 1 -50.39 20.61 8.16
C MET A 1 -50.93 19.56 7.19
N MET A 2 -50.82 19.77 5.87
CA MET A 2 -51.25 18.79 4.84
C MET A 2 -50.48 17.44 4.86
N SER A 3 -49.31 17.38 5.51
CA SER A 3 -48.48 16.16 5.65
C SER A 3 -48.91 15.23 6.78
N ILE A 4 -49.72 15.71 7.74
CA ILE A 4 -50.08 14.95 8.96
C ILE A 4 -50.89 13.68 8.64
N PRO A 5 -51.92 13.71 7.75
CA PRO A 5 -52.67 12.51 7.40
C PRO A 5 -51.77 11.41 6.83
N PHE A 6 -50.82 11.77 5.97
CA PHE A 6 -49.88 10.83 5.38
C PHE A 6 -48.93 10.23 6.42
N VAL A 7 -48.44 11.03 7.37
CA VAL A 7 -47.60 10.50 8.46
C VAL A 7 -48.40 9.54 9.34
N PHE A 8 -49.65 9.88 9.68
CA PHE A 8 -50.54 9.02 10.43
C PHE A 8 -50.82 7.71 9.68
N ASP A 9 -51.19 7.78 8.40
CA ASP A 9 -51.46 6.62 7.56
C ASP A 9 -50.23 5.72 7.41
N PHE A 10 -49.03 6.30 7.31
CA PHE A 10 -47.78 5.54 7.25
C PHE A 10 -47.60 4.66 8.48
N PHE A 11 -47.82 5.21 9.67
CA PHE A 11 -47.70 4.45 10.92
C PHE A 11 -48.87 3.47 11.11
N TYR A 12 -50.10 3.89 10.79
CA TYR A 12 -51.29 3.06 10.92
C TYR A 12 -51.26 1.83 10.00
N THR A 13 -50.72 1.97 8.79
CA THR A 13 -50.59 0.89 7.81
C THR A 13 -49.37 -0.02 8.02
N GLY A 14 -48.62 0.18 9.11
CA GLY A 14 -47.42 -0.61 9.42
C GLY A 14 -46.26 -0.31 8.47
N MET A 15 -46.05 0.95 8.11
CA MET A 15 -44.98 1.44 7.22
C MET A 15 -45.10 0.96 5.77
N ASN A 16 -46.32 0.63 5.32
CA ASN A 16 -46.57 0.15 3.96
C ASN A 16 -46.97 1.29 3.01
N TRP A 17 -45.99 1.81 2.27
CA TRP A 17 -46.15 2.90 1.29
C TRP A 17 -47.26 2.66 0.26
N LYS A 18 -47.56 1.41 -0.11
CA LYS A 18 -48.59 1.10 -1.13
C LYS A 18 -50.01 1.34 -0.62
N LYS A 19 -50.21 1.30 0.70
CA LYS A 19 -51.51 1.49 1.34
C LYS A 19 -51.85 2.95 1.62
N MET A 20 -50.89 3.87 1.44
CA MET A 20 -51.06 5.32 1.62
C MET A 20 -51.63 6.04 0.38
N THR A 21 -52.15 5.29 -0.58
CA THR A 21 -52.67 5.79 -1.85
C THR A 21 -54.07 6.45 -1.83
N PRO A 22 -54.97 6.29 -0.83
CA PRO A 22 -56.34 6.76 -0.97
C PRO A 22 -56.49 8.30 -1.01
N HIS A 23 -55.50 9.03 -0.51
CA HIS A 23 -55.50 10.51 -0.50
C HIS A 23 -54.60 11.14 -1.57
N ARG A 24 -54.10 10.32 -2.51
CA ARG A 24 -53.12 10.79 -3.50
C ARG A 24 -53.72 11.82 -4.46
N GLU A 25 -54.78 11.45 -5.18
CA GLU A 25 -55.36 12.29 -6.24
C GLU A 25 -56.04 13.54 -5.68
N THR A 26 -56.56 13.47 -4.45
CA THR A 26 -57.34 14.54 -3.83
C THR A 26 -56.47 15.53 -3.05
N ILE A 27 -55.36 15.09 -2.47
CA ILE A 27 -54.51 15.92 -1.59
C ILE A 27 -53.07 15.97 -2.08
N ALA A 28 -52.44 14.81 -2.33
CA ALA A 28 -50.99 14.78 -2.60
C ALA A 28 -50.61 15.41 -3.95
N ASP A 29 -51.35 15.08 -5.01
CA ASP A 29 -51.11 15.59 -6.36
C ASP A 29 -51.33 17.11 -6.41
N PRO A 30 -52.48 17.68 -5.96
CA PRO A 30 -52.69 19.13 -5.95
C PRO A 30 -51.68 19.91 -5.11
N VAL A 31 -51.26 19.39 -3.95
CA VAL A 31 -50.24 20.04 -3.10
C VAL A 31 -48.89 20.06 -3.80
N SER A 32 -48.52 18.97 -4.49
CA SER A 32 -47.28 18.89 -5.25
C SER A 32 -47.29 19.82 -6.46
N GLU A 33 -48.42 19.90 -7.18
CA GLU A 33 -48.62 20.83 -8.29
C GLU A 33 -48.56 22.30 -7.83
N PHE A 34 -49.21 22.63 -6.73
CA PHE A 34 -49.13 23.96 -6.13
C PHE A 34 -47.68 24.33 -5.78
N PHE A 35 -46.93 23.39 -5.20
CA PHE A 35 -45.53 23.60 -4.88
C PHE A 35 -44.66 23.79 -6.13
N ILE A 36 -44.90 23.01 -7.20
CA ILE A 36 -44.22 23.21 -8.49
C ILE A 36 -44.53 24.61 -9.05
N ALA A 37 -45.80 25.02 -9.06
CA ALA A 37 -46.20 26.34 -9.53
C ALA A 37 -45.51 27.46 -8.73
N TYR A 38 -45.41 27.29 -7.41
CA TYR A 38 -44.65 28.19 -6.54
C TYR A 38 -43.17 28.26 -6.93
N LEU A 39 -42.49 27.12 -7.11
CA LEU A 39 -41.07 27.08 -7.48
C LEU A 39 -40.82 27.70 -8.86
N VAL A 40 -41.69 27.45 -9.83
CA VAL A 40 -41.60 28.05 -11.16
C VAL A 40 -41.82 29.56 -11.06
N SER A 41 -42.82 30.02 -10.31
CA SER A 41 -43.06 31.44 -10.08
C SER A 41 -41.88 32.12 -9.40
N ASP A 42 -41.26 31.47 -8.42
CA ASP A 42 -40.07 31.97 -7.73
C ASP A 42 -38.85 32.04 -8.66
N LEU A 43 -38.61 31.02 -9.48
CA LEU A 43 -37.55 31.01 -10.49
C LEU A 43 -37.76 32.10 -11.55
N LEU A 44 -39.00 32.29 -12.03
CA LEU A 44 -39.33 33.35 -12.98
C LEU A 44 -39.12 34.73 -12.35
N THR A 45 -39.62 34.95 -11.14
CA THR A 45 -39.44 36.21 -10.41
C THR A 45 -37.96 36.48 -10.13
N GLY A 46 -37.20 35.45 -9.77
CA GLY A 46 -35.75 35.50 -9.58
C GLY A 46 -35.00 35.84 -10.87
N LEU A 47 -35.51 35.39 -12.03
CA LEU A 47 -34.92 35.68 -13.33
C LEU A 47 -35.11 37.14 -13.72
N PHE A 48 -36.31 37.68 -13.53
CA PHE A 48 -36.68 39.02 -13.97
C PHE A 48 -36.28 40.12 -12.98
N SER A 49 -36.46 39.91 -11.68
CA SER A 49 -36.42 41.00 -10.70
C SER A 49 -35.12 41.06 -9.89
N TYR A 50 -34.52 39.90 -9.54
CA TYR A 50 -33.46 39.87 -8.52
C TYR A 50 -32.38 38.81 -8.77
N ARG A 51 -31.94 38.63 -10.03
CA ARG A 51 -30.90 37.65 -10.42
C ARG A 51 -29.62 37.73 -9.58
N LYS A 52 -29.29 38.92 -9.04
CA LYS A 52 -28.11 39.15 -8.19
C LYS A 52 -28.27 38.66 -6.74
N PHE A 53 -29.49 38.47 -6.25
CA PHE A 53 -29.77 38.08 -4.86
C PHE A 53 -30.07 36.59 -4.69
N VAL A 54 -30.35 35.89 -5.81
CA VAL A 54 -30.60 34.45 -5.79
C VAL A 54 -29.27 33.69 -5.89
N ASN A 55 -28.85 33.09 -4.78
CA ASN A 55 -27.67 32.22 -4.74
C ASN A 55 -27.84 31.03 -5.70
N LEU A 56 -26.77 30.70 -6.43
CA LEU A 56 -26.78 29.64 -7.44
C LEU A 56 -27.13 28.26 -6.84
N SER A 57 -26.51 27.90 -5.71
CA SER A 57 -26.68 26.60 -5.07
C SER A 57 -28.01 26.47 -4.32
N SER A 58 -28.34 27.45 -3.48
CA SER A 58 -29.52 27.37 -2.60
C SER A 58 -30.82 27.83 -3.25
N GLY A 59 -30.76 28.60 -4.35
CA GLY A 59 -31.93 29.08 -5.08
C GLY A 59 -32.11 28.32 -6.39
N TRP A 60 -31.29 28.63 -7.40
CA TRP A 60 -31.48 28.11 -8.76
C TRP A 60 -31.44 26.59 -8.86
N ILE A 61 -30.35 25.97 -8.41
CA ILE A 61 -30.17 24.51 -8.49
C ILE A 61 -31.18 23.81 -7.60
N HIS A 62 -31.35 24.30 -6.36
CA HIS A 62 -32.30 23.75 -5.41
C HIS A 62 -33.73 23.75 -5.97
N HIS A 63 -34.28 24.91 -6.34
CA HIS A 63 -35.66 25.02 -6.84
C HIS A 63 -35.87 24.23 -8.14
N SER A 64 -34.88 24.23 -9.05
CA SER A 64 -34.97 23.43 -10.28
C SER A 64 -35.00 21.93 -10.00
N LEU A 65 -34.16 21.44 -9.08
CA LEU A 65 -34.15 20.03 -8.69
C LEU A 65 -35.44 19.63 -7.98
N TYR A 66 -35.94 20.46 -7.06
CA TYR A 66 -37.21 20.19 -6.38
C TYR A 66 -38.39 20.15 -7.35
N ALA A 67 -38.47 21.09 -8.30
CA ALA A 67 -39.50 21.07 -9.33
C ALA A 67 -39.42 19.80 -10.19
N GLY A 68 -38.22 19.43 -10.63
CA GLY A 68 -37.98 18.21 -11.40
C GLY A 68 -38.36 16.94 -10.64
N PHE A 69 -37.98 16.82 -9.36
CA PHE A 69 -38.36 15.68 -8.52
C PHE A 69 -39.85 15.61 -8.26
N CYS A 70 -40.53 16.75 -8.03
CA CYS A 70 -41.98 16.77 -7.84
C CYS A 70 -42.71 16.32 -9.11
N ILE A 71 -42.30 16.81 -10.29
CA ILE A 71 -42.86 16.35 -11.58
C ILE A 71 -42.65 14.84 -11.74
N TYR A 72 -41.42 14.37 -11.48
CA TYR A 72 -41.10 12.95 -11.55
C TYR A 72 -41.97 12.11 -10.60
N TRP A 73 -42.16 12.52 -9.35
CA TRP A 73 -43.00 11.79 -8.40
C TRP A 73 -44.48 11.80 -8.75
N ILE A 74 -45.01 12.87 -9.36
CA ILE A 74 -46.39 12.89 -9.86
C ILE A 74 -46.55 11.87 -10.99
N ILE A 75 -45.62 11.87 -11.97
CA ILE A 75 -45.63 10.92 -13.10
C ILE A 75 -45.52 9.47 -12.61
N MET A 76 -44.68 9.22 -11.60
CA MET A 76 -44.50 7.89 -11.00
C MET A 76 -45.57 7.52 -9.98
N HIS A 77 -46.59 8.36 -9.80
CA HIS A 77 -47.69 8.15 -8.85
C HIS A 77 -47.24 8.03 -7.37
N TRP A 78 -46.13 8.70 -7.01
CA TRP A 78 -45.48 8.67 -5.69
C TRP A 78 -45.48 10.05 -4.99
N SER A 79 -46.36 10.96 -5.38
CA SER A 79 -46.52 12.30 -4.76
C SER A 79 -46.75 12.26 -3.24
N TYR A 80 -47.37 11.20 -2.72
CA TYR A 80 -47.54 11.00 -1.28
C TYR A 80 -46.21 10.97 -0.50
N ALA A 81 -45.11 10.53 -1.14
CA ALA A 81 -43.79 10.52 -0.50
C ALA A 81 -43.26 11.95 -0.34
N PHE A 82 -43.51 12.83 -1.32
CA PHE A 82 -43.19 14.25 -1.22
C PHE A 82 -43.98 14.93 -0.10
N VAL A 83 -45.29 14.73 -0.06
CA VAL A 83 -46.15 15.33 0.96
C VAL A 83 -45.86 14.77 2.36
N PHE A 84 -45.51 13.49 2.48
CA PHE A 84 -44.99 12.94 3.74
C PHE A 84 -43.72 13.69 4.19
N CYS A 85 -42.75 13.85 3.28
CA CYS A 85 -41.50 14.57 3.54
C CYS A 85 -41.70 16.06 3.85
N ALA A 86 -42.83 16.67 3.49
CA ALA A 86 -43.13 18.06 3.84
C ALA A 86 -43.27 18.29 5.35
N ILE A 87 -43.39 17.23 6.18
CA ILE A 87 -43.27 17.37 7.65
C ILE A 87 -41.92 17.95 8.09
N MET A 88 -40.88 17.82 7.27
CA MET A 88 -39.56 18.38 7.53
C MET A 88 -39.52 19.92 7.46
N GLU A 89 -40.59 20.56 7.00
CA GLU A 89 -40.76 22.02 7.01
C GLU A 89 -41.40 22.55 8.30
N ILE A 90 -41.70 21.70 9.29
CA ILE A 90 -42.18 22.19 10.60
C ILE A 90 -41.18 23.15 11.28
N PRO A 91 -39.86 22.90 11.30
CA PRO A 91 -38.90 23.79 11.98
C PRO A 91 -38.82 25.16 11.30
N THR A 92 -38.88 25.20 9.97
CA THR A 92 -38.87 26.45 9.18
C THR A 92 -40.17 27.22 9.41
N TRP A 93 -41.31 26.53 9.53
CA TRP A 93 -42.58 27.15 9.89
C TRP A 93 -42.57 27.76 11.29
N ILE A 94 -42.03 27.05 12.29
CA ILE A 94 -41.86 27.58 13.67
C ILE A 94 -40.96 28.82 13.66
N MET A 95 -39.87 28.80 12.90
CA MET A 95 -39.00 29.96 12.75
C MET A 95 -39.73 31.14 12.10
N GLY A 96 -40.52 30.88 11.05
CA GLY A 96 -41.32 31.89 10.35
C GLY A 96 -42.34 32.59 11.25
N ILE A 97 -43.02 31.86 12.15
CA ILE A 97 -43.94 32.45 13.13
C ILE A 97 -43.21 33.42 14.08
N GLY A 98 -41.97 33.09 14.45
CA GLY A 98 -41.14 33.93 15.30
C GLY A 98 -40.81 35.30 14.68
N ILE A 99 -40.94 35.46 13.36
CA ILE A 99 -40.78 36.75 12.66
C ILE A 99 -42.02 37.63 12.88
N PHE A 100 -43.22 37.05 12.85
CA PHE A 100 -44.47 37.80 13.04
C PHE A 100 -44.70 38.21 14.49
N ASN A 101 -44.31 37.38 15.45
CA ASN A 101 -44.39 37.72 16.87
C ASN A 101 -43.16 37.20 17.61
N PRO A 102 -42.24 38.09 18.03
CA PRO A 102 -41.04 37.71 18.77
C PRO A 102 -41.30 36.92 20.05
N ARG A 103 -42.49 37.07 20.67
CA ARG A 103 -42.86 36.29 21.88
C ARG A 103 -43.12 34.81 21.60
N LEU A 104 -43.46 34.47 20.35
CA LEU A 104 -43.67 33.08 19.92
C LEU A 104 -42.37 32.39 19.48
N ARG A 105 -41.24 33.13 19.48
CA ARG A 105 -39.93 32.59 19.11
C ARG A 105 -39.38 31.71 20.23
N SER A 106 -39.64 30.41 20.15
CA SER A 106 -39.05 29.42 21.05
C SER A 106 -37.88 28.70 20.37
N TYR A 107 -36.67 28.94 20.88
CA TYR A 107 -35.46 28.23 20.42
C TYR A 107 -35.54 26.72 20.68
N TRP A 108 -36.13 26.31 21.79
CA TRP A 108 -36.32 24.90 22.12
C TRP A 108 -37.27 24.20 21.14
N ALA A 109 -38.37 24.85 20.77
CA ALA A 109 -39.31 24.29 19.80
C ALA A 109 -38.65 24.12 18.42
N PHE A 110 -37.87 25.12 17.98
CA PHE A 110 -37.11 25.02 16.73
C PHE A 110 -36.10 23.87 16.76
N THR A 111 -35.23 23.81 17.77
CA THR A 111 -34.16 22.80 17.85
C THR A 111 -34.73 21.39 17.94
N LEU A 112 -35.76 21.18 18.77
CA LEU A 112 -36.37 19.86 18.93
C LEU A 112 -37.05 19.39 17.64
N THR A 113 -37.83 20.26 17.00
CA THR A 113 -38.49 19.90 15.73
C THR A 113 -37.47 19.70 14.61
N PHE A 114 -36.40 20.48 14.56
CA PHE A 114 -35.32 20.29 13.58
C PHE A 114 -34.63 18.93 13.78
N LEU A 115 -34.28 18.58 15.02
CA LEU A 115 -33.66 17.28 15.32
C LEU A 115 -34.56 16.11 14.92
N ILE A 116 -35.83 16.14 15.31
CA ILE A 116 -36.78 15.06 15.04
C ILE A 116 -37.11 14.97 13.55
N THR A 117 -37.55 16.07 12.94
CA THR A 117 -38.08 16.04 11.58
C THR A 117 -36.98 16.08 10.53
N ARG A 118 -35.91 16.86 10.70
CA ARG A 118 -34.82 16.91 9.72
C ARG A 118 -33.83 15.80 9.97
N ILE A 119 -33.18 15.76 11.14
CA ILE A 119 -32.05 14.84 11.34
C ILE A 119 -32.53 13.38 11.38
N ALA A 120 -33.52 13.03 12.19
CA ALA A 120 -33.93 11.63 12.33
C ALA A 120 -34.56 11.07 11.04
N ILE A 121 -35.42 11.82 10.36
CA ILE A 121 -36.04 11.37 9.09
C ILE A 121 -34.99 11.27 7.99
N HIS A 122 -34.06 12.23 7.86
CA HIS A 122 -32.98 12.11 6.87
C HIS A 122 -32.10 10.89 7.16
N LEU A 123 -31.70 10.65 8.42
CA LEU A 123 -30.91 9.45 8.77
C LEU A 123 -31.67 8.16 8.44
N PHE A 124 -32.97 8.13 8.66
CA PHE A 124 -33.82 6.99 8.29
C PHE A 124 -33.84 6.77 6.77
N VAL A 125 -34.09 7.82 5.98
CA VAL A 125 -34.14 7.75 4.52
C VAL A 125 -32.77 7.42 3.93
N PHE A 126 -31.70 8.09 4.38
CA PHE A 126 -30.34 7.77 3.98
C PHE A 126 -29.95 6.35 4.40
N GLY A 127 -30.34 5.91 5.59
CA GLY A 127 -30.16 4.54 6.05
C GLY A 127 -30.77 3.56 5.06
N ILE A 128 -32.04 3.74 4.68
CA ILE A 128 -32.73 2.86 3.71
C ILE A 128 -32.03 2.85 2.35
N ILE A 129 -31.53 3.99 1.86
CA ILE A 129 -30.90 4.09 0.53
C ILE A 129 -29.45 3.55 0.55
N THR A 130 -28.68 3.87 1.58
CA THR A 130 -27.25 3.53 1.68
C THR A 130 -27.01 2.12 2.21
N PHE A 131 -27.88 1.61 3.09
CA PHE A 131 -27.76 0.27 3.66
C PHE A 131 -27.66 -0.84 2.60
N PRO A 132 -28.52 -0.92 1.57
CA PRO A 132 -28.38 -1.96 0.54
C PRO A 132 -27.06 -1.83 -0.23
N MET A 133 -26.57 -0.60 -0.47
CA MET A 133 -25.25 -0.37 -1.07
C MET A 133 -24.13 -0.93 -0.17
N HIS A 134 -24.17 -0.67 1.14
CA HIS A 134 -23.17 -1.15 2.09
C HIS A 134 -23.23 -2.68 2.27
N VAL A 135 -24.41 -3.29 2.31
CA VAL A 135 -24.59 -4.75 2.35
C VAL A 135 -24.00 -5.39 1.10
N PHE A 136 -24.30 -4.85 -0.09
CA PHE A 136 -23.73 -5.33 -1.34
C PHE A 136 -22.19 -5.20 -1.38
N TRP A 137 -21.67 -4.07 -0.89
CA TRP A 137 -20.23 -3.83 -0.83
C TRP A 137 -19.53 -4.76 0.16
N ALA A 138 -20.11 -4.98 1.34
CA ALA A 138 -19.63 -5.94 2.33
C ALA A 138 -19.60 -7.35 1.76
N TYR A 139 -20.68 -7.79 1.10
CA TYR A 139 -20.73 -9.08 0.41
C TYR A 139 -19.62 -9.22 -0.63
N LYS A 140 -19.42 -8.20 -1.48
CA LYS A 140 -18.37 -8.20 -2.51
C LYS A 140 -16.96 -8.22 -1.89
N SER A 141 -16.74 -7.47 -0.80
CA SER A 141 -15.48 -7.45 -0.05
C SER A 141 -15.17 -8.80 0.58
N VAL A 142 -16.14 -9.45 1.23
CA VAL A 142 -15.97 -10.80 1.79
C VAL A 142 -15.66 -11.82 0.69
N ARG A 143 -16.38 -11.78 -0.44
CA ARG A 143 -16.11 -12.66 -1.59
C ARG A 143 -14.74 -12.37 -2.23
N GLY A 144 -14.29 -11.13 -2.19
CA GLY A 144 -12.95 -10.72 -2.63
C GLY A 144 -11.86 -11.27 -1.71
N LEU A 145 -12.06 -11.17 -0.39
CA LEU A 145 -11.15 -11.67 0.62
C LEU A 145 -11.01 -13.20 0.54
N TYR A 146 -12.11 -13.92 0.40
CA TYR A 146 -12.10 -15.37 0.24
C TYR A 146 -11.27 -15.82 -0.97
N ARG A 147 -11.40 -15.12 -2.12
CA ARG A 147 -10.58 -15.38 -3.31
C ARG A 147 -9.10 -15.16 -3.08
N ARG A 148 -8.71 -14.13 -2.32
CA ARG A 148 -7.30 -13.86 -1.99
C ARG A 148 -6.71 -14.93 -1.07
N ILE A 149 -7.47 -15.35 -0.06
CA ILE A 149 -7.04 -16.42 0.85
C ILE A 149 -6.82 -17.71 0.08
N LEU A 150 -7.73 -18.07 -0.84
CA LEU A 150 -7.55 -19.25 -1.70
C LEU A 150 -6.32 -19.13 -2.59
N LYS A 151 -6.08 -17.95 -3.19
CA LYS A 151 -4.89 -17.71 -4.01
C LYS A 151 -3.60 -17.84 -3.21
N GLN A 152 -3.55 -17.25 -2.02
CA GLN A 152 -2.38 -17.34 -1.13
C GLN A 152 -2.11 -18.78 -0.67
N LYS A 153 -3.16 -19.56 -0.38
CA LYS A 153 -3.00 -20.98 -0.05
C LYS A 153 -2.45 -21.79 -1.22
N ALA A 154 -2.89 -21.51 -2.45
CA ALA A 154 -2.36 -22.18 -3.64
C ALA A 154 -0.91 -21.81 -3.91
N GLU A 155 -0.55 -20.52 -3.81
CA GLU A 155 0.83 -20.04 -3.96
C GLU A 155 1.76 -20.59 -2.87
N ALA A 156 1.30 -20.67 -1.61
CA ALA A 156 2.07 -21.26 -0.52
C ALA A 156 2.37 -22.74 -0.78
N LYS A 157 1.37 -23.52 -1.20
CA LYS A 157 1.55 -24.93 -1.56
C LYS A 157 2.52 -25.10 -2.74
N GLN A 158 2.50 -24.20 -3.71
CA GLN A 158 3.43 -24.24 -4.84
C GLN A 158 4.88 -23.97 -4.39
N ARG A 159 5.09 -23.01 -3.48
CA ARG A 159 6.41 -22.73 -2.91
C ARG A 159 6.95 -23.88 -2.07
N GLU A 160 6.08 -24.58 -1.33
CA GLU A 160 6.48 -25.78 -0.59
C GLU A 160 6.98 -26.88 -1.53
N LEU A 161 6.29 -27.10 -2.66
CA LEU A 161 6.73 -28.06 -3.68
C LEU A 161 8.03 -27.64 -4.37
N GLU A 162 8.18 -26.36 -4.71
CA GLU A 162 9.43 -25.83 -5.29
C GLU A 162 10.60 -25.95 -4.32
N HIS A 163 10.38 -25.66 -3.03
CA HIS A 163 11.39 -25.80 -1.99
C HIS A 163 11.79 -27.25 -1.75
N GLN A 164 10.83 -28.18 -1.78
CA GLN A 164 11.12 -29.62 -1.71
C GLN A 164 11.95 -30.08 -2.91
N ALA A 165 11.60 -29.64 -4.13
CA ALA A 165 12.38 -29.99 -5.33
C ALA A 165 13.83 -29.47 -5.28
N ILE A 166 14.06 -28.27 -4.74
CA ILE A 166 15.41 -27.72 -4.55
C ILE A 166 16.20 -28.54 -3.53
N ILE A 167 15.57 -28.95 -2.42
CA ILE A 167 16.21 -29.81 -1.41
C ILE A 167 16.59 -31.15 -2.05
N ASP A 168 15.68 -31.79 -2.77
CA ASP A 168 15.92 -33.07 -3.43
C ASP A 168 17.06 -32.97 -4.47
N GLU A 169 17.11 -31.88 -5.24
CA GLU A 169 18.19 -31.63 -6.19
C GLU A 169 19.53 -31.39 -5.49
N ALA A 170 19.55 -30.62 -4.41
CA ALA A 170 20.75 -30.37 -3.62
C ALA A 170 21.29 -31.65 -2.97
N THR A 171 20.40 -32.48 -2.40
CA THR A 171 20.77 -33.80 -1.85
C THR A 171 21.39 -34.68 -2.94
N ARG A 172 20.78 -34.75 -4.13
CA ARG A 172 21.35 -35.52 -5.26
C ARG A 172 22.73 -35.02 -5.68
N LEU A 173 22.95 -33.69 -5.67
CA LEU A 173 24.26 -33.12 -6.00
C LEU A 173 25.31 -33.45 -4.94
N LEU A 174 24.94 -33.42 -3.66
CA LEU A 174 25.82 -33.83 -2.57
C LEU A 174 26.20 -35.30 -2.69
N ASP A 175 25.23 -36.19 -2.90
CA ASP A 175 25.49 -37.62 -3.10
C ASP A 175 26.46 -37.85 -4.28
N SER A 176 26.27 -37.12 -5.39
CA SER A 176 27.17 -37.21 -6.55
C SER A 176 28.57 -36.64 -6.29
N ALA A 177 28.69 -35.65 -5.41
CA ALA A 177 29.97 -35.07 -5.03
C ALA A 177 30.75 -36.01 -4.11
N ASP A 178 30.07 -36.66 -3.17
CA ASP A 178 30.65 -37.68 -2.29
C ASP A 178 31.18 -38.87 -3.11
N GLU A 179 30.42 -39.33 -4.12
CA GLU A 179 30.87 -40.38 -5.05
C GLU A 179 32.12 -39.96 -5.85
N LEU A 180 32.20 -38.70 -6.28
CA LEU A 180 33.36 -38.16 -6.98
C LEU A 180 34.58 -38.06 -6.05
N GLU A 181 34.40 -37.59 -4.83
CA GLU A 181 35.45 -37.49 -3.83
C GLU A 181 36.01 -38.88 -3.48
N GLU A 182 35.13 -39.88 -3.28
CA GLU A 182 35.55 -41.26 -3.04
C GLU A 182 36.35 -41.82 -4.23
N ARG A 183 35.88 -41.56 -5.45
CA ARG A 183 36.56 -41.99 -6.67
C ARG A 183 37.93 -41.34 -6.83
N ASP A 184 38.05 -40.04 -6.57
CA ASP A 184 39.30 -39.31 -6.68
C ASP A 184 40.28 -39.70 -5.55
N ALA A 185 39.78 -39.95 -4.34
CA ALA A 185 40.57 -40.51 -3.25
C ALA A 185 41.14 -41.89 -3.60
N LEU A 186 40.34 -42.75 -4.25
CA LEU A 186 40.79 -44.06 -4.74
C LEU A 186 41.84 -43.93 -5.85
N ARG A 187 41.63 -43.02 -6.81
CA ARG A 187 42.60 -42.72 -7.88
C ARG A 187 43.91 -42.21 -7.33
N TRP A 188 43.86 -41.30 -6.36
CA TRP A 188 45.02 -40.77 -5.67
C TRP A 188 45.81 -41.88 -4.96
N ARG A 189 45.13 -42.72 -4.18
CA ARG A 189 45.76 -43.87 -3.52
C ARG A 189 46.43 -44.80 -4.53
N LYS A 190 45.78 -45.06 -5.66
CA LYS A 190 46.34 -45.91 -6.72
C LYS A 190 47.60 -45.29 -7.35
N ALA A 191 47.54 -44.03 -7.75
CA ALA A 191 48.68 -43.32 -8.36
C ALA A 191 49.88 -43.22 -7.40
N TYR A 192 49.61 -43.01 -6.11
CA TYR A 192 50.65 -43.02 -5.08
C TYR A 192 51.32 -44.39 -4.95
N MET A 193 50.54 -45.48 -4.97
CA MET A 193 51.08 -46.85 -4.95
C MET A 193 51.89 -47.18 -6.21
N GLU A 194 51.41 -46.80 -7.39
CA GLU A 194 52.12 -46.97 -8.66
C GLU A 194 53.47 -46.19 -8.68
N GLU A 195 53.53 -44.99 -8.07
CA GLU A 195 54.80 -44.24 -7.94
C GLU A 195 55.79 -44.95 -7.01
N LEU A 196 55.31 -45.52 -5.90
CA LEU A 196 56.15 -46.30 -4.99
C LEU A 196 56.75 -47.53 -5.68
N GLU A 197 55.93 -48.25 -6.45
CA GLU A 197 56.37 -49.39 -7.25
C GLU A 197 57.40 -48.96 -8.31
N PHE A 198 57.15 -47.86 -9.03
CA PHE A 198 58.08 -47.34 -10.02
C PHE A 198 59.43 -46.93 -9.41
N CYS A 199 59.42 -46.24 -8.26
CA CYS A 199 60.65 -45.86 -7.57
C CYS A 199 61.46 -47.10 -7.15
N LYS A 200 60.77 -48.16 -6.71
CA LYS A 200 61.40 -49.44 -6.38
C LYS A 200 62.04 -50.12 -7.60
N GLU A 201 61.38 -50.08 -8.77
CA GLU A 201 61.92 -50.63 -10.03
C GLU A 201 63.16 -49.88 -10.51
N GLN A 202 63.23 -48.56 -10.29
CA GLN A 202 64.41 -47.74 -10.62
C GLN A 202 65.57 -47.91 -9.64
N GLY A 203 65.45 -48.79 -8.64
CA GLY A 203 66.47 -49.01 -7.61
C GLY A 203 66.63 -47.84 -6.64
N LEU A 204 65.65 -46.95 -6.55
CA LEU A 204 65.65 -45.85 -5.59
C LEU A 204 65.19 -46.35 -4.22
N ASP A 205 65.99 -46.06 -3.19
CA ASP A 205 65.63 -46.36 -1.81
C ASP A 205 64.55 -45.38 -1.31
N ILE A 206 63.31 -45.88 -1.21
CA ILE A 206 62.12 -45.12 -0.81
C ILE A 206 62.29 -44.49 0.58
N SER A 207 63.07 -45.12 1.47
CA SER A 207 63.26 -44.63 2.84
C SER A 207 64.05 -43.32 2.91
N ASN A 208 64.88 -43.04 1.90
CA ASN A 208 65.66 -41.81 1.79
C ASN A 208 64.93 -40.67 1.06
N ILE A 209 63.78 -40.93 0.43
CA ILE A 209 63.02 -39.91 -0.29
C ILE A 209 62.04 -39.23 0.66
N ARG A 210 62.05 -37.89 0.68
CA ARG A 210 61.05 -37.12 1.45
C ARG A 210 59.64 -37.42 0.94
N ARG A 211 58.71 -37.63 1.87
CA ARG A 211 57.30 -37.93 1.56
C ARG A 211 56.64 -36.86 0.68
N SER A 212 57.00 -35.59 0.85
CA SER A 212 56.53 -34.48 0.01
C SER A 212 56.93 -34.63 -1.46
N THR A 213 58.15 -35.11 -1.72
CA THR A 213 58.65 -35.36 -3.08
C THR A 213 57.89 -36.50 -3.75
N LEU A 214 57.60 -37.59 -3.02
CA LEU A 214 56.78 -38.69 -3.52
C LEU A 214 55.35 -38.23 -3.85
N VAL A 215 54.74 -37.44 -2.96
CA VAL A 215 53.40 -36.86 -3.19
C VAL A 215 53.39 -35.97 -4.42
N ARG A 216 54.38 -35.07 -4.60
CA ARG A 216 54.47 -34.21 -5.80
C ARG A 216 54.62 -35.04 -7.09
N ARG A 217 55.44 -36.11 -7.08
CA ARG A 217 55.62 -36.99 -8.26
C ARG A 217 54.36 -37.77 -8.61
N ALA A 218 53.70 -38.35 -7.60
CA ALA A 218 52.42 -39.04 -7.77
C ALA A 218 51.33 -38.09 -8.30
N LEU A 219 51.25 -36.86 -7.79
CA LEU A 219 50.35 -35.82 -8.29
C LEU A 219 50.67 -35.42 -9.72
N GLY A 220 51.94 -35.22 -10.03
CA GLY A 220 52.40 -34.94 -11.39
C GLY A 220 51.93 -36.03 -12.36
N ARG A 221 52.11 -37.31 -12.03
CA ARG A 221 51.63 -38.41 -12.89
C ARG A 221 50.11 -38.46 -12.99
N LEU A 222 49.39 -38.29 -11.90
CA LEU A 222 47.92 -38.32 -11.92
C LEU A 222 47.36 -37.21 -12.83
N LEU A 223 47.90 -36.00 -12.72
CA LEU A 223 47.52 -34.86 -13.56
C LEU A 223 47.91 -35.10 -15.03
N LEU A 224 49.09 -35.65 -15.29
CA LEU A 224 49.59 -35.94 -16.64
C LEU A 224 48.85 -37.12 -17.33
N GLN A 225 48.32 -38.08 -16.55
CA GLN A 225 47.52 -39.18 -17.08
C GLN A 225 46.04 -38.81 -17.26
N GLY A 226 45.51 -37.90 -16.42
CA GLY A 226 44.12 -37.46 -16.43
C GLY A 226 43.77 -36.55 -17.60
N ASP A 227 44.69 -35.67 -18.00
CA ASP A 227 44.53 -34.80 -19.16
C ASP A 227 45.55 -35.17 -20.23
N LYS A 228 45.10 -35.88 -21.28
CA LYS A 228 45.87 -36.10 -22.51
C LYS A 228 46.10 -34.81 -23.33
N ARG A 229 46.10 -33.63 -22.69
CA ARG A 229 46.53 -32.37 -23.30
C ARG A 229 47.83 -31.95 -22.63
N GLY A 230 48.92 -32.28 -23.32
CA GLY A 230 50.28 -32.01 -22.87
C GLY A 230 50.48 -30.57 -22.45
N HIS A 231 50.61 -30.38 -21.15
CA HIS A 231 51.33 -29.25 -20.58
C HIS A 231 52.51 -29.81 -19.80
N ASN A 232 53.71 -29.53 -20.31
CA ASN A 232 54.96 -29.74 -19.62
C ASN A 232 54.93 -28.83 -18.39
N LEU A 233 54.60 -29.36 -17.22
CA LEU A 233 54.84 -28.66 -15.96
C LEU A 233 56.35 -28.52 -15.81
N PRO A 234 56.87 -27.27 -15.71
CA PRO A 234 58.29 -27.08 -15.47
C PRO A 234 58.67 -27.70 -14.12
N PRO A 235 59.92 -28.18 -13.97
CA PRO A 235 60.41 -28.63 -12.68
C PRO A 235 60.31 -27.46 -11.69
N VAL A 236 59.47 -27.63 -10.67
CA VAL A 236 59.36 -26.69 -9.56
C VAL A 236 60.68 -26.74 -8.79
N ASN A 237 61.48 -25.70 -8.89
CA ASN A 237 62.65 -25.51 -8.04
C ASN A 237 62.18 -25.21 -6.61
N GLU A 238 62.96 -25.64 -5.61
CA GLU A 238 62.59 -25.54 -4.19
C GLU A 238 62.60 -24.09 -3.64
N ASP A 239 62.92 -23.10 -4.47
CA ASP A 239 63.19 -21.71 -4.05
C ASP A 239 62.02 -20.73 -4.31
N ASP A 240 60.87 -21.19 -4.84
CA ASP A 240 59.71 -20.33 -5.17
C ASP A 240 58.61 -20.37 -4.08
N GLU A 241 58.98 -20.24 -2.78
CA GLU A 241 58.03 -20.27 -1.65
C GLU A 241 57.37 -18.90 -1.34
N ASP A 242 57.89 -17.78 -1.86
CA ASP A 242 57.53 -16.44 -1.37
C ASP A 242 56.32 -15.77 -2.06
N ASP A 243 55.82 -16.31 -3.18
CA ASP A 243 54.76 -15.67 -3.97
C ASP A 243 53.32 -16.04 -3.54
N LEU A 244 53.15 -16.85 -2.49
CA LEU A 244 51.83 -17.38 -2.08
C LEU A 244 51.09 -16.58 -1.00
N GLU A 245 51.75 -15.67 -0.25
CA GLU A 245 51.09 -14.91 0.83
C GLU A 245 50.09 -13.86 0.33
N ASP A 246 50.21 -13.40 -0.91
CA ASP A 246 49.39 -12.32 -1.46
C ASP A 246 47.94 -12.74 -1.81
N TRP A 247 47.67 -14.04 -1.94
CA TRP A 247 46.32 -14.53 -2.26
C TRP A 247 45.36 -14.60 -1.05
N MET A 248 45.84 -14.44 0.19
CA MET A 248 45.01 -14.58 1.40
C MET A 248 44.58 -13.26 2.06
N SER A 249 44.98 -12.09 1.55
CA SER A 249 44.75 -10.78 2.21
C SER A 249 43.42 -10.08 1.88
N VAL A 250 42.57 -10.65 1.03
CA VAL A 250 41.36 -9.97 0.48
C VAL A 250 40.15 -9.94 1.44
N THR A 251 40.22 -10.56 2.62
CA THR A 251 39.05 -10.71 3.52
C THR A 251 38.99 -9.77 4.72
N SER A 252 39.96 -8.87 4.96
CA SER A 252 39.93 -7.96 6.12
C SER A 252 39.68 -6.49 5.75
N MET A 253 38.42 -6.11 5.47
CA MET A 253 37.99 -4.70 5.50
C MET A 253 36.75 -4.54 6.39
N SER A 254 36.99 -4.47 7.69
CA SER A 254 36.00 -4.14 8.72
C SER A 254 36.46 -2.90 9.51
N SER A 255 36.39 -1.72 8.89
CA SER A 255 36.60 -0.44 9.60
C SER A 255 35.25 0.08 10.14
N VAL A 256 35.17 0.22 11.47
CA VAL A 256 34.03 0.81 12.20
C VAL A 256 33.99 2.33 11.95
N PRO A 257 32.82 2.96 11.69
CA PRO A 257 32.76 4.40 11.44
C PRO A 257 32.81 5.22 12.75
N GLU A 258 33.66 6.25 12.78
CA GLU A 258 33.76 7.24 13.84
C GLU A 258 32.46 8.06 14.03
N HIS A 259 32.09 8.27 15.29
CA HIS A 259 30.93 9.08 15.69
C HIS A 259 31.29 10.59 15.67
N ARG A 260 30.83 11.31 14.65
CA ARG A 260 31.01 12.77 14.53
C ARG A 260 29.97 13.53 15.38
N GLN A 261 30.43 14.37 16.31
CA GLN A 261 29.55 15.25 17.09
C GLN A 261 29.01 16.42 16.24
N VAL A 262 27.70 16.67 16.29
CA VAL A 262 27.01 17.67 15.46
C VAL A 262 26.58 18.88 16.32
N PRO A 263 26.81 20.14 15.88
CA PRO A 263 26.46 21.34 16.64
C PRO A 263 24.94 21.52 16.85
N LYS A 264 24.54 22.18 17.94
CA LYS A 264 23.14 22.31 18.41
C LYS A 264 22.33 23.47 17.81
N GLU A 265 22.89 24.35 17.01
CA GLU A 265 22.18 25.54 16.52
C GLU A 265 21.64 25.41 15.08
N GLY A 266 20.46 25.99 14.83
CA GLY A 266 19.78 25.97 13.54
C GLY A 266 20.61 26.58 12.41
N ARG A 267 20.67 25.91 11.26
CA ARG A 267 21.59 26.22 10.17
C ARG A 267 20.97 27.23 9.19
N LYS A 268 21.76 28.22 8.75
CA LYS A 268 21.39 29.14 7.67
C LYS A 268 21.75 28.50 6.33
N VAL A 269 20.78 28.35 5.44
CA VAL A 269 21.00 27.82 4.08
C VAL A 269 20.81 28.95 3.09
N SER A 270 21.81 29.18 2.23
CA SER A 270 21.73 30.16 1.14
C SER A 270 21.26 29.45 -0.13
N LEU A 271 20.15 29.90 -0.72
CA LEU A 271 19.58 29.31 -1.94
C LEU A 271 19.90 30.14 -3.19
N GLY A 272 20.99 30.90 -3.16
CA GLY A 272 21.40 31.79 -4.26
C GLY A 272 20.68 33.15 -4.26
N LYS A 273 21.24 34.11 -5.03
CA LYS A 273 20.81 35.52 -5.21
C LYS A 273 20.07 36.13 -4.00
N GLY A 274 20.77 36.21 -2.86
CA GLY A 274 20.35 37.03 -1.71
C GLY A 274 19.27 36.44 -0.80
N ILE A 275 18.77 35.23 -1.06
CA ILE A 275 17.77 34.59 -0.18
C ILE A 275 18.48 33.70 0.84
N GLN A 276 18.49 34.16 2.10
CA GLN A 276 18.91 33.36 3.25
C GLN A 276 17.66 32.84 3.97
N ILE A 277 17.48 31.52 4.00
CA ILE A 277 16.40 30.89 4.78
C ILE A 277 17.01 30.26 6.03
N ARG A 278 16.43 30.61 7.18
CA ARG A 278 16.80 30.00 8.47
C ARG A 278 15.87 28.81 8.67
N MET A 279 16.37 27.59 8.46
CA MET A 279 15.57 26.38 8.67
C MET A 279 15.72 25.90 10.12
N PRO A 280 14.62 25.85 10.90
CA PRO A 280 14.63 25.20 12.20
C PRO A 280 14.78 23.67 12.02
N ARG A 281 15.52 23.01 12.91
CA ARG A 281 15.79 21.56 12.84
C ARG A 281 14.54 20.70 13.08
N GLU A 282 13.56 21.28 13.78
CA GLU A 282 12.31 20.65 14.15
C GLU A 282 11.18 21.54 13.61
N LEU A 283 10.35 20.96 12.74
CA LEU A 283 9.08 21.60 12.36
C LEU A 283 8.01 21.17 13.36
N ASN A 284 7.30 22.15 13.92
CA ASN A 284 6.16 21.88 14.79
C ASN A 284 5.12 21.05 14.02
N PRO A 285 4.57 19.99 14.64
CA PRO A 285 3.60 19.11 14.00
C PRO A 285 2.35 19.91 13.63
N ILE A 286 2.00 19.92 12.34
CA ILE A 286 0.83 20.65 11.82
C ILE A 286 -0.48 19.94 12.23
N LEU A 287 -0.41 18.65 12.55
CA LEU A 287 -1.51 17.82 13.07
C LEU A 287 -0.91 16.81 14.06
N ASN A 288 -1.59 16.59 15.19
CA ASN A 288 -1.17 15.76 16.33
C ASN A 288 -0.30 14.55 15.96
N GLY A 289 0.96 14.57 16.43
CA GLY A 289 1.57 13.34 16.95
C GLY A 289 2.83 12.78 16.30
N GLN A 290 3.68 13.54 15.61
CA GLN A 290 5.07 13.10 15.35
C GLN A 290 6.00 14.28 15.00
N ASN A 291 7.12 14.39 15.71
CA ASN A 291 8.17 15.37 15.43
C ASN A 291 8.97 14.92 14.20
N TYR A 292 8.97 15.71 13.14
CA TYR A 292 9.74 15.43 11.93
C TYR A 292 11.14 16.03 12.07
N ILE A 293 12.16 15.16 12.16
CA ILE A 293 13.56 15.56 12.08
C ILE A 293 13.92 15.67 10.60
N VAL A 294 14.13 16.90 10.13
CA VAL A 294 14.64 17.12 8.77
C VAL A 294 16.14 16.88 8.80
N SER A 295 16.59 15.69 8.38
CA SER A 295 17.99 15.45 8.07
C SER A 295 18.25 15.76 6.60
N GLU A 296 19.28 16.54 6.31
CA GLU A 296 19.79 16.66 4.95
C GLU A 296 20.26 15.27 4.52
N PHE A 297 19.69 14.73 3.45
CA PHE A 297 20.27 13.60 2.77
C PHE A 297 21.62 14.08 2.21
N PRO A 298 22.76 13.49 2.58
CA PRO A 298 24.00 13.78 1.89
C PRO A 298 23.80 13.33 0.45
N VAL A 299 23.47 14.28 -0.43
CA VAL A 299 23.65 14.10 -1.85
C VAL A 299 25.15 14.20 -2.01
N ASP A 300 25.84 13.08 -1.81
CA ASP A 300 27.23 12.95 -2.20
C ASP A 300 27.27 13.42 -3.66
N GLN A 301 27.91 14.57 -3.88
CA GLN A 301 28.35 14.99 -5.21
C GLN A 301 29.49 14.06 -5.66
N ALA A 302 29.30 12.76 -5.54
CA ALA A 302 30.20 11.73 -6.02
C ALA A 302 29.88 11.47 -7.50
N ALA A 303 30.13 12.48 -8.33
CA ALA A 303 30.42 12.26 -9.74
C ALA A 303 31.88 11.81 -9.95
N SER A 304 32.71 11.79 -8.90
CA SER A 304 34.11 11.34 -8.93
C SER A 304 34.32 10.01 -8.19
N GLY A 305 33.78 8.93 -8.73
CA GLY A 305 33.98 7.58 -8.22
C GLY A 305 34.00 6.55 -9.35
N THR A 306 34.79 5.49 -9.19
CA THR A 306 34.90 4.41 -10.19
C THR A 306 33.53 3.76 -10.42
N ARG A 307 33.31 3.18 -11.61
CA ARG A 307 32.01 2.58 -12.02
C ARG A 307 31.42 1.64 -10.96
N ARG A 308 32.27 0.94 -10.22
CA ARG A 308 31.89 0.02 -9.14
C ARG A 308 31.30 0.73 -7.91
N GLN A 309 31.84 1.89 -7.52
CA GLN A 309 31.31 2.69 -6.41
C GLN A 309 29.93 3.27 -6.73
N ARG A 310 29.69 3.66 -7.99
CA ARG A 310 28.37 4.14 -8.45
C ARG A 310 27.31 3.04 -8.38
N LEU A 311 27.68 1.81 -8.73
CA LEU A 311 26.79 0.65 -8.73
C LEU A 311 26.41 0.21 -7.31
N LEU A 312 27.37 0.21 -6.38
CA LEU A 312 27.12 -0.05 -4.97
C LEU A 312 26.25 1.02 -4.30
N GLY A 313 26.47 2.30 -4.63
CA GLY A 313 25.63 3.40 -4.15
C GLY A 313 24.17 3.27 -4.61
N GLN A 314 23.95 2.87 -5.87
CA GLN A 314 22.60 2.61 -6.37
C GLN A 314 21.92 1.41 -5.69
N MET A 315 22.67 0.33 -5.43
CA MET A 315 22.10 -0.84 -4.73
C MET A 315 21.71 -0.49 -3.28
N ARG A 316 22.55 0.25 -2.56
CA ARG A 316 22.24 0.68 -1.17
C ARG A 316 20.96 1.50 -1.11
N ARG A 317 20.75 2.40 -2.07
CA ARG A 317 19.54 3.23 -2.19
C ARG A 317 18.27 2.40 -2.41
N ARG A 318 18.36 1.35 -3.25
CA ARG A 318 17.24 0.44 -3.49
C ARG A 318 16.90 -0.40 -2.26
N PHE A 319 17.89 -0.85 -1.51
CA PHE A 319 17.68 -1.60 -0.27
C PHE A 319 17.07 -0.73 0.85
N GLU A 320 17.44 0.54 0.98
CA GLU A 320 16.83 1.44 1.96
C GLU A 320 15.37 1.79 1.65
N ILE A 321 15.02 1.95 0.36
CA ILE A 321 13.63 2.19 -0.06
C ILE A 321 12.78 0.94 0.22
N ALA A 322 13.26 -0.25 -0.15
CA ALA A 322 12.56 -1.51 0.11
C ALA A 322 12.34 -1.78 1.62
N ARG A 323 13.24 -1.30 2.48
CA ARG A 323 13.10 -1.42 3.95
C ARG A 323 12.04 -0.48 4.52
N ARG A 324 11.73 0.64 3.86
CA ARG A 324 10.71 1.61 4.29
C ARG A 324 9.30 1.30 3.79
N ASP A 325 9.19 0.56 2.68
CA ASP A 325 7.89 0.10 2.16
C ASP A 325 7.33 -1.13 2.89
N MET A 326 8.10 -1.76 3.79
CA MET A 326 7.55 -2.70 4.77
C MET A 326 6.89 -1.96 5.95
N VAL A 327 5.76 -1.31 5.67
CA VAL A 327 4.82 -0.93 6.72
C VAL A 327 3.96 -2.17 7.01
N VAL A 328 4.26 -2.82 8.14
CA VAL A 328 3.41 -3.86 8.72
C VAL A 328 2.07 -3.20 9.09
N PHE A 329 0.98 -3.70 8.51
CA PHE A 329 -0.39 -3.34 8.86
C PHE A 329 -0.81 -3.90 10.21
#